data_AF-A0A4R7I6J0-F1
#
_entry.id   AF-A0A4R7I6J0-F1
#
_cell.length_a   1.000
_cell.length_b   1.000
_cell.length_c   1.000
_cell.angle_alpha   90.00
_cell.angle_beta   90.00
_cell.angle_gamma   90.00
#
_symmetry.space_group_name_H-M   'P 1'
#
loop_
_entity.id
_entity.type
_entity.pdbx_description
1 polymer ?
#
loop_
_entity_poly.entity_id
_entity_poly.type
_entity_poly.pdbx_seq_one_letter_code
_entity_poly.pdbx_strand_id
1 'polypeptide(L)'
;MPTRSNDHTAWHADRLDTSDAATDGGYTLIELLMVVLILGVLLGAAILAVGGVTTEAADTGCDADRRQLDVAVGAYEAQTGNDTIDPTPGIHEDDRYEQTLVEGGFLRSVSEYHVVDAGGTVTPQEGSSC
;
A
#
# COMPACT_ATOMS: atom_id res chain seq x y z
N MET A 1 38.07 38.87 -85.76
CA MET A 1 37.92 38.84 -84.29
C MET A 1 36.57 38.24 -83.94
N PRO A 2 36.49 37.13 -83.17
CA PRO A 2 35.27 36.68 -82.53
C PRO A 2 35.32 36.90 -81.00
N THR A 3 34.21 37.27 -80.37
CA THR A 3 33.96 36.98 -78.95
C THR A 3 32.53 36.54 -78.72
N ARG A 4 32.43 35.41 -78.05
CA ARG A 4 31.28 34.61 -77.62
C ARG A 4 30.78 35.09 -76.26
N SER A 5 29.47 35.09 -76.01
CA SER A 5 28.90 34.63 -74.73
C SER A 5 27.39 34.43 -74.85
N ASN A 6 26.97 33.19 -74.63
CA ASN A 6 25.58 32.75 -74.49
C ASN A 6 25.33 32.54 -73.00
N ASP A 7 24.22 33.06 -72.46
CA ASP A 7 23.70 32.59 -71.18
C ASP A 7 22.23 32.17 -71.35
N HIS A 8 22.08 30.89 -71.66
CA HIS A 8 20.87 30.11 -71.51
C HIS A 8 20.89 29.52 -70.11
N THR A 9 19.91 29.85 -69.28
CA THR A 9 19.40 29.13 -68.08
C THR A 9 18.92 30.16 -67.07
N ALA A 10 17.92 29.93 -66.26
CA ALA A 10 16.84 28.96 -66.25
C ALA A 10 15.88 29.52 -65.20
N TRP A 11 14.61 29.40 -65.50
CA TRP A 11 13.50 29.48 -64.58
C TRP A 11 13.79 28.63 -63.33
N HIS A 12 14.28 29.24 -62.26
CA HIS A 12 14.28 28.64 -60.94
C HIS A 12 12.86 28.80 -60.36
N ALA A 13 11.97 27.95 -60.86
CA ALA A 13 10.82 27.54 -60.09
C ALA A 13 11.31 26.53 -59.03
N ASP A 14 11.27 26.94 -57.76
CA ASP A 14 11.25 26.01 -56.62
C ASP A 14 10.32 26.65 -55.57
N ARG A 15 9.03 26.35 -55.68
CA ARG A 15 8.27 25.39 -54.85
C ARG A 15 8.37 25.66 -53.35
N LEU A 16 7.19 25.91 -52.80
CA LEU A 16 6.86 25.91 -51.38
C LEU A 16 7.27 24.56 -50.76
N ASP A 17 7.99 24.58 -49.64
CA ASP A 17 7.85 23.51 -48.66
C ASP A 17 7.49 24.12 -47.30
N THR A 18 6.23 23.97 -46.96
CA THR A 18 5.71 24.01 -45.62
C THR A 18 6.28 22.83 -44.85
N SER A 19 7.34 23.05 -44.08
CA SER A 19 7.46 22.33 -42.83
C SER A 19 7.29 23.37 -41.73
N ASP A 20 6.13 23.31 -41.07
CA ASP A 20 6.09 23.45 -39.63
C ASP A 20 7.18 22.52 -39.09
N ALA A 21 8.42 23.01 -39.01
CA ALA A 21 9.47 22.35 -38.28
C ALA A 21 9.06 22.54 -36.83
N ALA A 22 8.12 21.68 -36.40
CA ALA A 22 7.94 21.35 -35.01
C ALA A 22 9.35 21.35 -34.42
N THR A 23 9.59 22.26 -33.49
CA THR A 23 10.77 22.21 -32.66
C THR A 23 10.72 20.87 -31.95
N ASP A 24 11.25 19.84 -32.61
CA ASP A 24 11.61 18.55 -32.07
C ASP A 24 12.78 18.83 -31.14
N GLY A 25 12.45 19.47 -30.02
CA GLY A 25 13.30 19.69 -28.88
C GLY A 25 13.61 18.33 -28.30
N GLY A 26 14.71 17.74 -28.77
CA GLY A 26 15.24 16.52 -28.18
C GLY A 26 15.53 16.77 -26.70
N TYR A 27 14.90 15.96 -25.84
CA TYR A 27 15.29 15.83 -24.43
C TYR A 27 16.79 15.63 -24.37
N THR A 28 17.47 16.45 -23.59
CA THR A 28 18.93 16.38 -23.55
C THR A 28 19.33 15.04 -22.92
N LEU A 29 20.40 14.40 -23.40
CA LEU A 29 20.85 13.12 -22.81
C LEU A 29 21.16 13.25 -21.31
N ILE A 30 21.65 14.42 -20.90
CA ILE A 30 21.92 14.75 -19.50
C ILE A 30 20.64 14.84 -18.66
N GLU A 31 19.52 15.22 -19.26
CA GLU A 31 18.24 15.34 -18.57
C GLU A 31 17.68 13.97 -18.20
N LEU A 32 17.72 13.00 -19.12
CA LEU A 32 17.36 11.62 -18.75
C LEU A 32 18.39 10.99 -17.80
N LEU A 33 19.68 11.31 -17.95
CA LEU A 33 20.75 10.80 -17.09
C LEU A 33 20.63 11.26 -15.63
N MET A 34 20.42 12.56 -15.39
CA MET A 34 20.29 13.08 -14.03
C MET A 34 19.01 12.60 -13.35
N VAL A 35 17.93 12.39 -14.10
CA VAL A 35 16.68 11.85 -13.58
C VAL A 35 16.86 10.43 -13.07
N VAL A 36 17.45 9.54 -13.87
CA VAL A 36 17.68 8.16 -13.42
C VAL A 36 18.68 8.08 -12.27
N LEU A 37 19.66 9.00 -12.23
CA LEU A 37 20.58 9.15 -11.11
C LEU A 37 19.84 9.52 -9.81
N ILE A 38 18.99 10.55 -9.86
CA ILE A 38 18.21 11.00 -8.70
C ILE A 38 17.22 9.92 -8.28
N LEU A 39 16.50 9.30 -9.23
CA LEU A 39 15.58 8.20 -8.94
C LEU A 39 16.30 7.02 -8.29
N GLY A 40 17.52 6.70 -8.70
CA GLY A 40 18.33 5.64 -8.08
C GLY A 40 18.65 5.93 -6.61
N VAL A 41 19.05 7.16 -6.28
CA VAL A 41 19.33 7.55 -4.89
C VAL A 41 18.04 7.60 -4.05
N LEU A 42 16.98 8.20 -4.58
CA LEU A 42 15.70 8.30 -3.87
C LEU A 42 15.06 6.93 -3.63
N LEU A 43 15.13 6.02 -4.60
CA LEU A 43 14.60 4.66 -4.47
C LEU A 43 15.32 3.87 -3.38
N GLY A 44 16.65 3.99 -3.29
CA GLY A 44 17.44 3.32 -2.25
C GLY A 44 17.04 3.75 -0.84
N ALA A 45 16.87 5.06 -0.61
CA ALA A 45 16.44 5.58 0.69
C ALA A 45 15.00 5.17 1.06
N ALA A 46 14.10 5.12 0.07
CA ALA A 46 12.70 4.75 0.30
C ALA A 46 12.53 3.31 0.83
N ILE A 47 13.31 2.35 0.31
CA ILE A 47 13.21 0.94 0.74
C ILE A 47 13.58 0.78 2.23
N LEU A 48 14.63 1.46 2.68
CA LEU A 48 15.07 1.41 4.08
C LEU A 48 14.05 2.07 5.01
N ALA A 49 13.38 3.14 4.57
CA ALA A 49 12.36 3.82 5.36
C ALA A 49 11.09 2.96 5.55
N VAL A 50 10.67 2.19 4.54
CA VAL A 50 9.45 1.38 4.61
C VAL A 50 9.58 0.25 5.65
N GLY A 51 10.74 -0.41 5.76
CA GLY A 51 10.91 -1.55 6.67
C GLY A 51 10.65 -1.23 8.15
N GLY A 52 11.06 -0.04 8.63
CA GLY A 52 10.80 0.37 10.01
C GLY A 52 9.35 0.79 10.27
N VAL A 53 8.70 1.42 9.29
CA VAL A 53 7.29 1.83 9.42
C VAL A 53 6.36 0.62 9.45
N THR A 54 6.68 -0.44 8.70
CA THR A 54 5.83 -1.63 8.64
C THR A 54 5.79 -2.42 9.95
N THR A 55 6.90 -2.49 10.68
CA THR A 55 6.94 -3.20 11.96
C THR A 55 6.15 -2.46 13.04
N GLU A 56 6.31 -1.13 13.12
CA GLU A 56 5.57 -0.33 14.10
C GLU A 56 4.06 -0.29 13.78
N ALA A 57 3.68 -0.33 12.51
CA ALA A 57 2.29 -0.48 12.09
C ALA A 57 1.72 -1.85 12.48
N ALA A 58 2.50 -2.93 12.39
CA ALA A 58 2.09 -4.27 12.82
C ALA A 58 1.89 -4.32 14.33
N ASP A 59 2.85 -3.82 15.11
CA ASP A 59 2.75 -3.76 16.58
C ASP A 59 1.54 -2.94 17.04
N THR A 60 1.33 -1.77 16.41
CA THR A 60 0.16 -0.93 16.69
C THR A 60 -1.15 -1.62 16.33
N GLY A 61 -1.15 -2.44 15.27
CA GLY A 61 -2.28 -3.27 14.87
C GLY A 61 -2.60 -4.35 15.91
N CYS A 62 -1.60 -5.09 16.37
CA CYS A 62 -1.74 -6.08 17.44
C CYS A 62 -2.33 -5.45 18.71
N ASP A 63 -1.78 -4.30 19.12
CA ASP A 63 -2.25 -3.54 20.28
C ASP A 63 -3.70 -3.07 20.13
N ALA A 64 -4.08 -2.61 18.94
CA ALA A 64 -5.44 -2.18 18.65
C ALA A 64 -6.42 -3.35 18.70
N ASP A 65 -6.06 -4.49 18.12
CA ASP A 65 -6.85 -5.72 18.14
C ASP A 65 -7.09 -6.22 19.57
N ARG A 66 -6.02 -6.29 20.38
CA ARG A 66 -6.14 -6.64 21.81
C ARG A 66 -7.12 -5.72 22.54
N ARG A 67 -7.02 -4.40 22.34
CA ARG A 67 -7.93 -3.42 22.97
C ARG A 67 -9.37 -3.59 22.49
N GLN A 68 -9.59 -3.97 21.23
CA GLN A 68 -10.93 -4.24 20.71
C GLN A 68 -11.54 -5.46 21.42
N LEU A 69 -10.76 -6.51 21.65
CA LEU A 69 -11.20 -7.67 22.43
C LEU A 69 -11.49 -7.31 23.89
N ASP A 70 -10.59 -6.58 24.58
CA ASP A 70 -10.80 -6.13 25.96
C ASP A 70 -12.11 -5.32 26.09
N VAL A 71 -12.40 -4.44 25.12
CA VAL A 71 -13.66 -3.67 25.09
C VAL A 71 -14.87 -4.57 24.83
N ALA A 72 -14.76 -5.56 23.94
CA ALA A 72 -15.84 -6.49 23.65
C ALA A 72 -16.18 -7.37 24.87
N VAL A 73 -15.17 -7.87 25.57
CA VAL A 73 -15.30 -8.62 26.83
C VAL A 73 -15.98 -7.74 27.88
N GLY A 74 -15.46 -6.53 28.13
CA GLY A 74 -16.06 -5.63 29.12
C GLY A 74 -17.50 -5.23 28.77
N ALA A 75 -17.83 -5.11 27.49
CA ALA A 75 -19.20 -4.88 27.04
C ALA A 75 -20.11 -6.10 27.26
N TYR A 76 -19.59 -7.31 27.04
CA TYR A 76 -20.30 -8.57 27.35
C TYR A 76 -20.60 -8.68 28.83
N GLU A 77 -19.60 -8.47 29.70
CA GLU A 77 -19.76 -8.49 31.15
C GLU A 77 -20.81 -7.47 31.62
N ALA A 78 -20.75 -6.25 31.08
CA ALA A 78 -21.68 -5.19 31.43
C ALA A 78 -23.12 -5.46 30.99
N GLN A 79 -23.34 -6.11 29.84
CA GLN A 79 -24.68 -6.38 29.30
C GLN A 79 -25.31 -7.66 29.85
N THR A 80 -24.51 -8.70 30.08
CA THR A 80 -25.01 -10.00 30.54
C THR A 80 -25.00 -10.13 32.06
N GLY A 81 -24.10 -9.40 32.74
CA GLY A 81 -23.82 -9.58 34.15
C GLY A 81 -23.01 -10.83 34.47
N ASN A 82 -22.51 -11.53 33.45
CA ASN A 82 -21.65 -12.71 33.59
C ASN A 82 -20.19 -12.29 33.49
N ASP A 83 -19.37 -12.78 34.42
CA ASP A 83 -17.91 -12.65 34.41
C ASP A 83 -17.20 -13.82 33.70
N THR A 84 -17.98 -14.79 33.21
CA THR A 84 -17.49 -15.89 32.39
C THR A 84 -18.16 -15.92 31.03
N ILE A 85 -17.35 -16.18 30.01
CA ILE A 85 -17.78 -16.38 28.63
C ILE A 85 -17.93 -17.88 28.41
N ASP A 86 -19.16 -18.32 28.14
CA ASP A 86 -19.43 -19.70 27.78
C ASP A 86 -18.97 -19.96 26.34
N PRO A 87 -18.26 -21.06 26.04
CA PRO A 87 -17.80 -21.36 24.68
C PRO A 87 -18.97 -21.79 23.80
N THR A 88 -18.97 -21.39 22.52
CA THR A 88 -19.97 -21.85 21.54
C THR A 88 -19.91 -23.38 21.38
N PRO A 89 -21.01 -24.13 21.61
CA PRO A 89 -21.03 -25.58 21.49
C PRO A 89 -20.81 -26.06 20.05
N GLY A 90 -19.98 -27.10 19.87
CA GLY A 90 -19.77 -27.75 18.57
C GLY A 90 -18.59 -27.21 17.75
N ILE A 91 -17.87 -26.23 18.28
CA ILE A 91 -16.62 -25.70 17.72
C ILE A 91 -15.45 -26.20 18.57
N HIS A 92 -14.43 -26.79 17.94
CA HIS A 92 -13.23 -27.31 18.61
C HIS A 92 -11.96 -26.54 18.21
N GLU A 93 -12.12 -25.23 18.01
CA GLU A 93 -11.04 -24.32 17.64
C GLU A 93 -10.69 -23.44 18.86
N ASP A 94 -9.55 -22.75 18.78
CA ASP A 94 -9.08 -21.89 19.88
C ASP A 94 -10.01 -20.68 20.08
N ASP A 95 -10.73 -20.28 19.03
CA ASP A 95 -11.59 -19.09 18.94
C ASP A 95 -13.02 -19.22 19.51
N ARG A 96 -13.28 -20.27 20.31
CA ARG A 96 -14.64 -20.65 20.73
C ARG A 96 -15.33 -19.61 21.62
N TYR A 97 -14.57 -18.74 22.30
CA TYR A 97 -15.12 -17.73 23.23
C TYR A 97 -15.42 -16.42 22.50
N GLU A 98 -14.60 -16.11 21.51
CA GLU A 98 -14.71 -15.00 20.58
C GLU A 98 -15.91 -15.20 19.67
N GLN A 99 -16.20 -16.45 19.28
CA GLN A 99 -17.45 -16.78 18.60
C GLN A 99 -18.67 -16.41 19.44
N THR A 100 -18.65 -16.66 20.76
CA THR A 100 -19.72 -16.19 21.65
C THR A 100 -19.84 -14.66 21.65
N LEU A 101 -18.71 -13.94 21.63
CA LEU A 101 -18.71 -12.47 21.52
C LEU A 101 -19.24 -11.98 20.16
N VAL A 102 -18.98 -12.72 19.08
CA VAL A 102 -19.51 -12.42 17.74
C VAL A 102 -21.01 -12.70 17.67
N GLU A 103 -21.47 -13.84 18.15
CA GLU A 103 -22.89 -14.21 18.21
C GLU A 103 -23.69 -13.24 19.10
N GLY A 104 -23.09 -12.79 20.20
CA GLY A 104 -23.64 -11.76 21.08
C GLY A 104 -23.60 -10.34 20.50
N GLY A 105 -22.93 -10.13 19.36
CA GLY A 105 -22.82 -8.83 18.71
C GLY A 105 -21.86 -7.84 19.39
N PHE A 106 -21.02 -8.32 20.31
CA PHE A 106 -19.97 -7.54 20.98
C PHE A 106 -18.73 -7.39 20.10
N LEU A 107 -18.48 -8.41 19.26
CA LEU A 107 -17.40 -8.44 18.29
C LEU A 107 -17.97 -8.63 16.87
N ARG A 108 -17.29 -8.08 15.84
CA ARG A 108 -17.76 -8.22 14.45
C ARG A 108 -17.26 -9.49 13.76
N SER A 109 -16.06 -9.92 14.13
CA SER A 109 -15.39 -11.12 13.63
C SER A 109 -14.37 -11.54 14.66
N VAL A 110 -14.05 -12.84 14.69
CA VAL A 110 -12.97 -13.39 15.49
C VAL A 110 -11.62 -12.75 15.10
N SER A 111 -10.73 -12.57 16.08
CA SER A 111 -9.37 -12.05 15.85
C SER A 111 -8.47 -13.14 15.27
N GLU A 112 -7.54 -12.76 14.40
CA GLU A 112 -6.49 -13.65 13.89
C GLU A 112 -5.24 -13.66 14.78
N TYR A 113 -5.13 -12.68 15.69
CA TYR A 113 -3.90 -12.38 16.43
C TYR A 113 -3.97 -12.76 17.91
N HIS A 114 -5.16 -12.74 18.48
CA HIS A 114 -5.36 -12.97 19.89
C HIS A 114 -6.53 -13.91 20.10
N VAL A 115 -6.39 -14.71 21.15
CA VAL A 115 -7.46 -15.54 21.68
C VAL A 115 -7.96 -15.02 23.03
N VAL A 116 -9.21 -15.30 23.35
CA VAL A 116 -9.90 -14.94 24.60
C VAL A 116 -10.21 -16.22 25.36
N ASP A 117 -9.92 -16.26 26.65
CA ASP A 117 -10.29 -17.39 27.50
C ASP A 117 -11.68 -17.24 28.14
N ALA A 118 -12.12 -18.27 28.88
CA ALA A 118 -13.41 -18.27 29.55
C ALA A 118 -13.58 -17.13 30.58
N GLY A 119 -12.49 -16.57 31.11
CA GLY A 119 -12.49 -15.45 32.04
C GLY A 119 -12.33 -14.09 31.36
N GLY A 120 -12.39 -14.04 30.02
CA GLY A 120 -12.22 -12.80 29.26
C GLY A 120 -10.77 -12.32 29.15
N THR A 121 -9.78 -13.15 29.52
CA THR A 121 -8.37 -12.79 29.38
C THR A 121 -7.96 -12.91 27.92
N VAL A 122 -7.41 -11.82 27.36
CA VAL A 122 -6.87 -11.80 26.00
C VAL A 122 -5.40 -12.23 26.01
N THR A 123 -5.05 -13.27 25.26
CA THR A 123 -3.68 -13.79 25.06
C THR A 123 -3.33 -13.89 23.58
N PRO A 124 -2.05 -13.78 23.18
CA PRO A 124 -1.66 -13.98 21.78
C PRO A 124 -2.06 -15.37 21.27
N GLN A 125 -2.47 -15.45 20.01
CA GLN A 125 -2.74 -16.71 19.33
C GLN A 125 -1.42 -17.43 19.00
N GLU A 126 -1.40 -18.75 19.15
CA GLU A 126 -0.23 -19.56 18.80
C GLU A 126 0.11 -19.41 17.31
N GLY A 127 1.35 -18.99 17.01
CA GLY A 127 1.82 -18.81 15.64
C GLY A 127 1.37 -17.52 14.94
N SER A 128 0.70 -16.63 15.67
CA SER A 128 0.38 -15.29 15.17
C SER A 128 1.66 -14.43 15.04
N SER A 129 1.61 -13.37 14.23
CA SER A 129 2.69 -12.39 14.12
C SER A 129 2.77 -11.44 15.32
N CYS A 130 1.77 -11.52 16.20
CA CYS A 130 1.73 -11.02 17.56
C CYS A 130 2.02 -12.21 18.51
#